data_AF-A0A9D5G6N3-F1
#
_entry.id   AF-A0A9D5G6N3-F1
#
_cell.length_a   1.000
_cell.length_b   1.000
_cell.length_c   1.000
_cell.angle_alpha   90.00
_cell.angle_beta   90.00
_cell.angle_gamma   90.00
#
_symmetry.space_group_name_H-M   'P 1'
#
loop_
_entity.id
_entity.type
_entity.pdbx_description
1 polymer ?
#
loop_
_entity_poly.entity_id
_entity_poly.type
_entity_poly.pdbx_seq_one_letter_code
_entity_poly.pdbx_strand_id
1 'polypeptide(L)'
;MATSELGRLLRLEGDVRIEFVDSPALRDNPLGDPGVRPLAVYTPPNFDPGGSQRYPVLYVLHGYTGDVAALVSARPWETNIMQWADRLIVQRRMPPVLLAIVDGFTRLGGSQYVDSIHNGAYATYVIRDALGYVDEHYPTLAQEGGRAVVGKSSGGFGALYLAMHYPGTFAAFAAHSADSNFRSTFSNGFTAAQRTLEA
;
A
#
# COMPACT_ATOMS: atom_id res chain seq x y z
N MET A 1 14.83 -5.68 18.42
CA MET A 1 15.54 -6.24 17.25
C MET A 1 16.56 -5.22 16.76
N ALA A 2 17.66 -5.66 16.15
CA ALA A 2 18.60 -4.72 15.53
C ALA A 2 17.96 -4.07 14.29
N THR A 3 18.18 -2.77 14.10
CA THR A 3 17.72 -2.02 12.91
C THR A 3 18.32 -2.62 11.65
N SER A 4 17.50 -2.82 10.61
CA SER A 4 17.95 -3.30 9.31
C SER A 4 18.89 -2.30 8.61
N GLU A 5 19.59 -2.76 7.56
CA GLU A 5 20.40 -1.86 6.72
C GLU A 5 19.57 -0.73 6.12
N LEU A 6 18.32 -1.03 5.71
CA LEU A 6 17.43 -0.03 5.15
C LEU A 6 16.99 0.99 6.22
N GLY A 7 16.66 0.53 7.43
CA GLY A 7 16.38 1.42 8.56
C GLY A 7 17.55 2.34 8.89
N ARG A 8 18.78 1.81 8.89
CA ARG A 8 20.01 2.60 9.07
C ARG A 8 20.23 3.60 7.95
N LEU A 9 20.09 3.18 6.70
CA LEU A 9 20.24 4.03 5.51
C LEU A 9 19.27 5.21 5.55
N LEU A 10 18.03 4.95 5.97
CA LEU A 10 16.96 5.94 6.09
C LEU A 10 16.99 6.76 7.39
N ARG A 11 17.89 6.41 8.33
CA ARG A 11 18.05 7.05 9.65
C ARG A 11 16.75 7.03 10.47
N LEU A 12 16.11 5.86 10.52
CA LEU A 12 14.90 5.63 11.33
C LEU A 12 15.27 5.19 12.76
N GLU A 13 14.48 5.60 13.75
CA GLU A 13 14.50 5.03 15.10
C GLU A 13 13.70 3.70 15.17
N GLY A 14 12.70 3.55 14.32
CA GLY A 14 12.03 2.28 14.00
C GLY A 14 12.81 1.47 12.98
N ASP A 15 12.13 0.56 12.28
CA ASP A 15 12.74 -0.28 11.25
C ASP A 15 11.78 -0.53 10.09
N VAL A 16 12.32 -0.81 8.90
CA VAL A 16 11.55 -1.18 7.71
C VAL A 16 12.07 -2.48 7.11
N ARG A 17 11.15 -3.36 6.72
CA ARG A 17 11.46 -4.62 6.01
C ARG A 17 10.74 -4.65 4.68
N ILE A 18 11.43 -5.17 3.67
CA ILE A 18 10.83 -5.52 2.39
C ILE A 18 10.59 -7.02 2.40
N GLU A 19 9.34 -7.39 2.18
CA GLU A 19 8.84 -8.74 2.15
C GLU A 19 8.20 -9.03 0.79
N PHE A 20 7.88 -10.30 0.55
CA PHE A 20 7.30 -10.76 -0.71
C PHE A 20 6.06 -11.61 -0.43
N VAL A 21 4.90 -11.10 -0.83
CA VAL A 21 3.60 -11.73 -0.63
C VAL A 21 3.26 -12.56 -1.87
N ASP A 22 3.14 -13.88 -1.73
CA ASP A 22 2.50 -14.72 -2.75
C ASP A 22 1.00 -14.43 -2.73
N SER A 23 0.49 -13.80 -3.79
CA SER A 23 -0.89 -13.33 -3.88
C SER A 23 -1.71 -14.25 -4.80
N PRO A 24 -2.55 -15.14 -4.24
CA PRO A 24 -3.49 -15.93 -5.04
C PRO A 24 -4.39 -15.08 -5.96
N ALA A 25 -4.74 -13.85 -5.57
CA ALA A 25 -5.55 -12.95 -6.39
C ALA A 25 -4.88 -12.51 -7.70
N LEU A 26 -3.54 -12.60 -7.77
CA LEU A 26 -2.74 -12.07 -8.88
C LEU A 26 -1.96 -13.15 -9.63
N ARG A 27 -2.02 -14.43 -9.20
CA ARG A 27 -1.22 -15.51 -9.77
C ARG A 27 -1.38 -15.65 -11.29
N ASP A 28 -2.61 -15.54 -11.78
CA ASP A 28 -2.96 -15.70 -13.20
C ASP A 28 -3.57 -14.41 -13.78
N ASN A 29 -3.06 -13.24 -13.37
CA ASN A 29 -3.59 -11.98 -13.87
C ASN A 29 -3.41 -11.87 -15.40
N PRO A 30 -4.34 -11.22 -16.13
CA PRO A 30 -4.36 -11.20 -17.60
C PRO A 30 -3.13 -10.54 -18.24
N LEU A 31 -2.47 -9.65 -17.51
CA LEU A 31 -1.27 -9.01 -18.00
C LEU A 31 -0.09 -10.01 -17.96
N GLY A 32 -0.10 -10.98 -17.04
CA GLY A 32 1.00 -11.90 -16.75
C GLY A 32 2.02 -11.30 -15.78
N ASP A 33 1.62 -10.33 -14.95
CA ASP A 33 2.50 -9.72 -13.94
C ASP A 33 2.85 -10.77 -12.87
N PRO A 34 3.99 -10.68 -12.18
CA PRO A 34 4.29 -11.60 -11.09
C PRO A 34 3.19 -11.59 -10.01
N GLY A 35 2.71 -12.78 -9.63
CA GLY A 35 1.78 -12.96 -8.51
C GLY A 35 2.45 -12.83 -7.14
N VAL A 36 3.79 -12.93 -7.07
CA VAL A 36 4.56 -12.61 -5.87
C VAL A 36 4.88 -11.12 -5.88
N ARG A 37 4.39 -10.37 -4.89
CA ARG A 37 4.44 -8.90 -4.85
C ARG A 37 5.31 -8.39 -3.71
N PRO A 38 6.13 -7.35 -3.90
CA PRO A 38 6.82 -6.73 -2.79
C PRO A 38 5.83 -6.03 -1.84
N LEU A 39 6.14 -6.05 -0.55
CA LEU A 39 5.42 -5.36 0.51
C LEU A 39 6.46 -4.77 1.45
N ALA A 40 6.43 -3.46 1.70
CA ALA A 40 7.30 -2.88 2.72
C ALA A 40 6.53 -2.61 4.01
N VAL A 41 7.04 -3.12 5.13
CA VAL A 41 6.44 -2.91 6.45
C VAL A 41 7.38 -2.09 7.33
N TYR A 42 6.95 -0.90 7.70
CA TYR A 42 7.59 -0.10 8.76
C TYR A 42 7.03 -0.50 10.13
N THR A 43 7.93 -0.66 11.08
CA THR A 43 7.65 -0.94 12.49
C THR A 43 8.18 0.21 13.36
N PRO A 44 7.41 0.65 14.37
CA PRO A 44 7.78 1.79 15.19
C PRO A 44 8.96 1.48 16.13
N PRO A 45 9.60 2.50 16.72
CA PRO A 45 10.59 2.30 17.78
C PRO A 45 10.01 1.45 18.91
N ASN A 46 10.83 0.57 19.49
CA ASN A 46 10.44 -0.40 20.53
C ASN A 46 9.35 -1.39 20.08
N PHE A 47 9.22 -1.65 18.77
CA PHE A 47 8.38 -2.72 18.26
C PHE A 47 8.81 -4.08 18.82
N ASP A 48 7.85 -4.78 19.44
CA ASP A 48 8.04 -6.10 20.03
C ASP A 48 7.09 -7.12 19.36
N PRO A 49 7.60 -7.95 18.42
CA PRO A 49 6.79 -8.95 17.73
C PRO A 49 6.32 -10.08 18.66
N GLY A 50 7.03 -10.34 19.78
CA GLY A 50 6.69 -11.38 20.74
C GLY A 50 5.80 -10.87 21.89
N GLY A 51 5.52 -9.57 21.91
CA GLY A 51 4.82 -8.91 23.00
C GLY A 51 3.30 -9.06 22.97
N SER A 52 2.66 -8.56 24.03
CA SER A 52 1.19 -8.47 24.13
C SER A 52 0.60 -7.27 23.41
N GLN A 53 1.41 -6.24 23.12
CA GLN A 53 0.97 -5.06 22.37
C GLN A 53 0.49 -5.48 20.97
N ARG A 54 -0.60 -4.85 20.53
CA ARG A 54 -1.09 -4.95 19.14
C ARG A 54 -1.08 -3.57 18.51
N TYR A 55 -0.69 -3.47 17.25
CA TYR A 55 -0.48 -2.19 16.58
C TYR A 55 -1.57 -1.95 15.54
N PRO A 56 -2.12 -0.72 15.44
CA PRO A 56 -2.88 -0.35 14.27
C PRO A 56 -1.98 -0.35 13.02
N VAL A 57 -2.58 -0.47 11.84
CA VAL A 57 -1.87 -0.52 10.56
C VAL A 57 -2.42 0.54 9.61
N LEU A 58 -1.52 1.35 9.06
CA LEU A 58 -1.80 2.23 7.91
C LEU A 58 -1.32 1.56 6.63
N TYR A 59 -2.26 1.19 5.77
CA TYR A 59 -1.98 0.67 4.44
C TYR A 59 -1.73 1.84 3.48
N VAL A 60 -0.56 1.86 2.85
CA VAL A 60 -0.10 2.97 1.99
C VAL A 60 -0.10 2.51 0.54
N LEU A 61 -0.87 3.21 -0.29
CA LEU A 61 -1.04 2.93 -1.72
C LEU A 61 -0.31 3.99 -2.56
N HIS A 62 0.58 3.54 -3.44
CA HIS A 62 1.33 4.42 -4.33
C HIS A 62 0.47 4.91 -5.50
N GLY A 63 0.90 6.01 -6.14
CA GLY A 63 0.28 6.48 -7.37
C GLY A 63 0.73 5.69 -8.59
N TYR A 64 0.12 5.95 -9.74
CA TYR A 64 0.58 5.45 -11.03
C TYR A 64 2.07 5.76 -11.25
N THR A 65 2.80 4.82 -11.85
CA THR A 65 4.27 4.76 -12.00
C THR A 65 5.09 4.77 -10.71
N GLY A 66 4.45 4.67 -9.55
CA GLY A 66 5.12 4.33 -8.30
C GLY A 66 5.18 2.82 -8.09
N ASP A 67 5.94 2.41 -7.10
CA ASP A 67 6.04 1.04 -6.59
C ASP A 67 6.55 1.10 -5.13
N VAL A 68 6.71 -0.05 -4.48
CA VAL A 68 7.29 -0.11 -3.13
C VAL A 68 8.68 0.53 -3.09
N ALA A 69 9.54 0.25 -4.08
CA ALA A 69 10.91 0.75 -4.11
C ALA A 69 10.96 2.29 -4.11
N ALA A 70 10.11 2.94 -4.90
CA ALA A 70 10.01 4.38 -5.02
C ALA A 70 9.53 5.04 -3.71
N LEU A 71 8.61 4.39 -2.98
CA LEU A 71 8.10 4.91 -1.71
C LEU A 71 9.05 4.70 -0.53
N VAL A 72 9.84 3.62 -0.55
CA VAL A 72 10.85 3.38 0.49
C VAL A 72 12.14 4.16 0.28
N SER A 73 12.42 4.56 -0.96
CA SER A 73 13.63 5.30 -1.30
C SER A 73 13.73 6.65 -0.59
N ALA A 74 14.95 7.03 -0.22
CA ALA A 74 15.26 8.40 0.14
C ALA A 74 15.52 9.22 -1.12
N ARG A 75 14.99 10.44 -1.17
CA ARG A 75 15.34 11.43 -2.19
C ARG A 75 16.06 12.58 -1.51
N PRO A 76 17.09 13.18 -2.14
CA PRO A 76 17.74 14.35 -1.59
C PRO A 76 16.72 15.42 -1.21
N TRP A 77 16.79 15.87 0.04
CA TRP A 77 15.98 16.98 0.58
C TRP A 77 14.48 16.68 0.73
N GLU A 78 14.03 15.44 0.46
CA GLU A 78 12.67 14.99 0.75
C GLU A 78 12.66 14.06 1.96
N THR A 79 11.54 14.04 2.69
CA THR A 79 11.28 13.09 3.78
C THR A 79 10.19 12.15 3.30
N ASN A 80 10.48 10.85 3.24
CA ASN A 80 9.49 9.86 2.81
C ASN A 80 8.48 9.54 3.93
N ILE A 81 7.44 8.77 3.59
CA ILE A 81 6.31 8.54 4.51
C ILE A 81 6.72 7.83 5.81
N MET A 82 7.68 6.90 5.74
CA MET A 82 8.15 6.18 6.92
C MET A 82 8.96 7.09 7.83
N GLN A 83 9.82 7.94 7.28
CA GLN A 83 10.56 8.93 8.05
C GLN A 83 9.63 9.95 8.73
N TRP A 84 8.54 10.35 8.05
CA TRP A 84 7.51 11.20 8.67
C TRP A 84 6.81 10.50 9.82
N ALA A 85 6.36 9.26 9.62
CA ALA A 85 5.72 8.48 10.67
C ALA A 85 6.65 8.29 11.88
N ASP A 86 7.89 7.88 11.62
CA ASP A 86 8.93 7.66 12.64
C ASP A 86 9.16 8.92 13.48
N ARG A 87 9.39 10.06 12.82
CA ARG A 87 9.55 11.35 13.51
C ARG A 87 8.34 11.69 14.37
N LEU A 88 7.12 11.51 13.86
CA LEU A 88 5.90 11.85 14.61
C LEU A 88 5.69 10.93 15.81
N ILE A 89 6.04 9.65 15.69
CA ILE A 89 5.97 8.67 16.79
C ILE A 89 7.01 9.00 17.86
N VAL A 90 8.26 9.24 17.47
CA VAL A 90 9.35 9.64 18.40
C VAL A 90 8.99 10.92 19.15
N GLN A 91 8.39 11.89 18.46
CA GLN A 91 7.91 13.14 19.04
C GLN A 91 6.61 13.02 19.84
N ARG A 92 6.04 11.80 19.95
CA ARG A 92 4.77 11.52 20.64
C ARG A 92 3.57 12.32 20.09
N ARG A 93 3.63 12.70 18.81
CA ARG A 93 2.55 13.37 18.07
C ARG A 93 1.64 12.39 17.32
N MET A 94 2.07 11.14 17.19
CA MET A 94 1.31 10.03 16.65
C MET A 94 1.55 8.79 17.53
N PRO A 95 0.52 7.99 17.85
CA PRO A 95 0.74 6.73 18.56
C PRO A 95 1.55 5.75 17.69
N PRO A 96 2.24 4.75 18.29
CA PRO A 96 2.93 3.71 17.53
C PRO A 96 1.98 2.99 16.57
N VAL A 97 2.38 2.91 15.30
CA VAL A 97 1.58 2.34 14.20
C VAL A 97 2.51 1.63 13.23
N LEU A 98 2.02 0.57 12.58
CA LEU A 98 2.71 -0.04 11.44
C LEU A 98 2.34 0.71 10.16
N LEU A 99 3.27 0.85 9.22
CA LEU A 99 2.92 1.21 7.84
C LEU A 99 3.14 0.00 6.94
N ALA A 100 2.13 -0.40 6.19
CA ALA A 100 2.21 -1.44 5.17
C ALA A 100 2.10 -0.80 3.78
N ILE A 101 3.22 -0.66 3.08
CA ILE A 101 3.28 -0.08 1.74
C ILE A 101 3.04 -1.19 0.72
N VAL A 102 1.88 -1.15 0.08
CA VAL A 102 1.39 -2.21 -0.80
C VAL A 102 1.74 -1.92 -2.25
N ASP A 103 2.37 -2.88 -2.91
CA ASP A 103 2.75 -2.76 -4.31
C ASP A 103 1.59 -3.05 -5.26
N GLY A 104 1.11 -2.02 -5.93
CA GLY A 104 0.08 -2.05 -6.96
C GLY A 104 0.61 -1.81 -8.37
N PHE A 105 1.92 -1.96 -8.61
CA PHE A 105 2.52 -1.77 -9.92
C PHE A 105 2.03 -2.85 -10.91
N THR A 106 1.90 -2.49 -12.18
CA THR A 106 1.60 -3.44 -13.27
C THR A 106 2.59 -3.16 -14.40
N ARG A 107 2.72 -4.05 -15.39
CA ARG A 107 3.43 -3.73 -16.64
C ARG A 107 2.91 -2.47 -17.36
N LEU A 108 1.67 -2.06 -17.07
CA LEU A 108 1.06 -0.83 -17.56
C LEU A 108 1.30 0.37 -16.63
N GLY A 109 2.10 0.24 -15.57
CA GLY A 109 2.49 1.31 -14.67
C GLY A 109 1.64 1.47 -13.40
N GLY A 110 0.60 0.67 -13.18
CA GLY A 110 -0.25 0.74 -11.98
C GLY A 110 -1.60 0.03 -12.13
N SER A 111 -2.34 -0.13 -11.03
CA SER A 111 -3.55 -0.96 -10.98
C SER A 111 -4.85 -0.29 -10.53
N GLN A 112 -4.85 0.98 -10.11
CA GLN A 112 -6.00 1.69 -9.54
C GLN A 112 -6.63 0.98 -8.32
N TYR A 113 -6.03 -0.12 -7.85
CA TYR A 113 -6.49 -0.94 -6.73
C TYR A 113 -7.94 -1.39 -6.86
N VAL A 114 -8.34 -1.77 -8.07
CA VAL A 114 -9.65 -2.35 -8.39
C VAL A 114 -9.49 -3.73 -8.99
N ASP A 115 -10.53 -4.57 -8.85
CA ASP A 115 -10.57 -5.84 -9.56
C ASP A 115 -10.98 -5.62 -11.01
N SER A 116 -10.19 -6.16 -11.93
CA SER A 116 -10.40 -6.00 -13.37
C SER A 116 -10.09 -7.29 -14.12
N ILE A 117 -10.96 -7.65 -15.06
CA ILE A 117 -10.74 -8.75 -15.99
C ILE A 117 -9.60 -8.49 -16.98
N HIS A 118 -9.07 -7.26 -17.02
CA HIS A 118 -7.95 -6.87 -17.90
C HIS A 118 -6.64 -6.68 -17.15
N ASN A 119 -6.68 -6.27 -15.88
CA ASN A 119 -5.47 -5.95 -15.11
C ASN A 119 -5.18 -6.94 -13.98
N GLY A 120 -6.19 -7.68 -13.49
CA GLY A 120 -6.09 -8.56 -12.32
C GLY A 120 -6.91 -8.07 -11.14
N ALA A 121 -7.01 -8.90 -10.09
CA ALA A 121 -7.83 -8.64 -8.92
C ALA A 121 -7.08 -7.84 -7.84
N TYR A 122 -6.73 -6.59 -8.14
CA TYR A 122 -5.91 -5.76 -7.24
C TYR A 122 -6.64 -5.26 -5.99
N ALA A 123 -7.98 -5.14 -6.00
CA ALA A 123 -8.71 -4.84 -4.76
C ALA A 123 -8.71 -6.07 -3.84
N THR A 124 -8.98 -7.26 -4.41
CA THR A 124 -8.90 -8.52 -3.68
C THR A 124 -7.50 -8.77 -3.12
N TYR A 125 -6.44 -8.51 -3.90
CA TYR A 125 -5.05 -8.59 -3.43
C TYR A 125 -4.82 -7.71 -2.20
N VAL A 126 -5.23 -6.43 -2.21
CA VAL A 126 -5.02 -5.55 -1.06
C VAL A 126 -5.81 -6.04 0.17
N ILE A 127 -7.10 -6.33 0.00
CA ILE A 127 -8.04 -6.61 1.10
C ILE A 127 -7.81 -7.98 1.74
N ARG A 128 -7.39 -8.97 0.95
CA ARG A 128 -7.25 -10.36 1.41
C ARG A 128 -5.79 -10.76 1.56
N ASP A 129 -5.00 -10.61 0.50
CA ASP A 129 -3.69 -11.25 0.43
C ASP A 129 -2.64 -10.39 1.18
N ALA A 130 -2.54 -9.10 0.88
CA ALA A 130 -1.62 -8.19 1.58
C ALA A 130 -2.04 -7.95 3.04
N LEU A 131 -3.34 -7.70 3.29
CA LEU A 131 -3.87 -7.52 4.64
C LEU A 131 -3.69 -8.78 5.51
N GLY A 132 -4.05 -9.95 4.95
CA GLY A 132 -3.88 -11.23 5.63
C GLY A 132 -2.42 -11.53 5.95
N TYR A 133 -1.51 -11.26 5.00
CA TYR A 133 -0.08 -11.41 5.24
C TYR A 133 0.40 -10.55 6.42
N VAL A 134 0.04 -9.27 6.46
CA VAL A 134 0.45 -8.38 7.54
C VAL A 134 -0.12 -8.85 8.89
N ASP A 135 -1.39 -9.22 8.94
CA ASP A 135 -2.02 -9.69 10.18
C ASP A 135 -1.47 -11.04 10.68
N GLU A 136 -1.00 -11.91 9.78
CA GLU A 136 -0.38 -13.19 10.13
C GLU A 136 1.05 -13.03 10.66
N HIS A 137 1.82 -12.07 10.11
CA HIS A 137 3.25 -11.92 10.39
C HIS A 137 3.57 -10.84 11.43
N TYR A 138 2.61 -9.96 11.74
CA TYR A 138 2.77 -8.85 12.67
C TYR A 138 1.69 -8.87 13.76
N PRO A 139 1.99 -8.41 14.99
CA PRO A 139 1.01 -8.31 16.06
C PRO A 139 0.08 -7.11 15.80
N THR A 140 -0.88 -7.25 14.89
CA THR A 140 -1.78 -6.16 14.49
C THR A 140 -3.07 -6.12 15.31
N LEU A 141 -3.73 -4.96 15.33
CA LEU A 141 -5.15 -4.86 15.65
C LEU A 141 -5.96 -5.27 14.42
N ALA A 142 -6.13 -6.58 14.21
CA ALA A 142 -6.72 -7.19 13.01
C ALA A 142 -8.26 -7.04 12.90
N GLN A 143 -8.76 -5.81 13.02
CA GLN A 143 -10.18 -5.45 12.91
C GLN A 143 -10.32 -4.04 12.31
N GLU A 144 -11.52 -3.67 11.88
CA GLU A 144 -11.80 -2.36 11.25
C GLU A 144 -11.19 -1.18 12.01
N GLY A 145 -11.43 -1.11 13.32
CA GLY A 145 -10.92 -0.04 14.20
C GLY A 145 -9.40 0.04 14.33
N GLY A 146 -8.68 -0.99 13.89
CA GLY A 146 -7.22 -1.04 13.88
C GLY A 146 -6.59 -0.76 12.52
N ARG A 147 -7.38 -0.48 11.47
CA ARG A 147 -6.90 -0.36 10.10
C ARG A 147 -7.34 0.96 9.47
N ALA A 148 -6.43 1.59 8.75
CA ALA A 148 -6.76 2.68 7.84
C ALA A 148 -5.97 2.54 6.53
N VAL A 149 -6.50 3.15 5.46
CA VAL A 149 -5.87 3.13 4.13
C VAL A 149 -5.62 4.55 3.63
N VAL A 150 -4.42 4.82 3.13
CA VAL A 150 -4.02 6.12 2.59
C VAL A 150 -3.38 5.93 1.22
N GLY A 151 -3.58 6.89 0.33
CA GLY A 151 -2.84 6.88 -0.93
C GLY A 151 -2.84 8.20 -1.68
N LYS A 152 -1.98 8.25 -2.71
CA LYS A 152 -1.74 9.42 -3.55
C LYS A 152 -2.07 9.12 -5.01
N SER A 153 -2.77 10.03 -5.71
CA SER A 153 -3.16 9.84 -7.12
C SER A 153 -3.95 8.54 -7.32
N SER A 154 -3.49 7.59 -8.12
CA SER A 154 -4.15 6.27 -8.27
C SER A 154 -4.27 5.49 -6.96
N GLY A 155 -3.34 5.66 -6.03
CA GLY A 155 -3.48 5.13 -4.67
C GLY A 155 -4.50 5.89 -3.84
N GLY A 156 -4.71 7.18 -4.12
CA GLY A 156 -5.75 7.98 -3.48
C GLY A 156 -7.15 7.55 -3.92
N PHE A 157 -7.32 7.25 -5.21
CA PHE A 157 -8.52 6.58 -5.70
C PHE A 157 -8.69 5.21 -5.06
N GLY A 158 -7.63 4.40 -5.02
CA GLY A 158 -7.64 3.10 -4.36
C GLY A 158 -8.07 3.18 -2.90
N ALA A 159 -7.53 4.11 -2.12
CA ALA A 159 -7.89 4.29 -0.71
C ALA A 159 -9.38 4.62 -0.54
N LEU A 160 -9.91 5.54 -1.36
CA LEU A 160 -11.33 5.88 -1.37
C LEU A 160 -12.19 4.69 -1.80
N TYR A 161 -11.84 4.04 -2.92
CA TYR A 161 -12.56 2.91 -3.49
C TYR A 161 -12.64 1.75 -2.49
N LEU A 162 -11.52 1.34 -1.91
CA LEU A 162 -11.45 0.23 -0.98
C LEU A 162 -12.26 0.50 0.30
N ALA A 163 -12.18 1.71 0.86
CA ALA A 163 -12.97 2.08 2.04
C ALA A 163 -14.48 2.07 1.76
N MET A 164 -14.91 2.46 0.56
CA MET A 164 -16.33 2.47 0.17
C MET A 164 -16.88 1.09 -0.21
N HIS A 165 -16.08 0.27 -0.88
CA HIS A 165 -16.54 -1.00 -1.45
C HIS A 165 -16.30 -2.21 -0.55
N TYR A 166 -15.48 -2.07 0.51
CA TYR A 166 -15.21 -3.13 1.49
C TYR A 166 -15.51 -2.63 2.91
N PRO A 167 -16.79 -2.31 3.22
CA PRO A 167 -17.19 -1.83 4.55
C PRO A 167 -16.82 -2.85 5.62
N GLY A 168 -16.44 -2.37 6.81
CA GLY A 168 -15.93 -3.25 7.88
C GLY A 168 -14.44 -3.58 7.78
N THR A 169 -13.72 -3.08 6.75
CA THR A 169 -12.28 -3.34 6.60
C THR A 169 -11.41 -2.24 7.20
N PHE A 170 -11.72 -0.97 6.88
CA PHE A 170 -10.94 0.20 7.30
C PHE A 170 -11.83 1.18 8.07
N ALA A 171 -11.44 1.56 9.28
CA ALA A 171 -12.16 2.57 10.06
C ALA A 171 -11.93 4.01 9.54
N ALA A 172 -10.86 4.23 8.78
CA ALA A 172 -10.55 5.53 8.20
C ALA A 172 -9.83 5.39 6.86
N PHE A 173 -9.93 6.42 6.03
CA PHE A 173 -9.13 6.55 4.82
C PHE A 173 -8.65 7.99 4.60
N ALA A 174 -7.59 8.15 3.82
CA ALA A 174 -7.11 9.43 3.33
C ALA A 174 -6.78 9.37 1.83
N ALA A 175 -7.41 10.24 1.05
CA ALA A 175 -7.24 10.29 -0.41
C ALA A 175 -6.52 11.59 -0.80
N HIS A 176 -5.25 11.49 -1.21
CA HIS A 176 -4.45 12.64 -1.62
C HIS A 176 -4.40 12.76 -3.15
N SER A 177 -4.95 13.85 -3.69
CA SER A 177 -4.95 14.14 -5.13
C SER A 177 -5.45 12.96 -5.98
N ALA A 178 -6.52 12.31 -5.54
CA ALA A 178 -7.06 11.11 -6.17
C ALA A 178 -7.45 11.36 -7.62
N ASP A 179 -6.99 10.50 -8.53
CA ASP A 179 -7.57 10.45 -9.88
C ASP A 179 -8.99 9.90 -9.77
N SER A 180 -9.96 10.60 -10.34
CA SER A 180 -11.36 10.24 -10.13
C SER A 180 -12.18 10.66 -11.32
N ASN A 181 -13.46 10.28 -11.29
CA ASN A 181 -14.41 10.57 -12.35
C ASN A 181 -13.92 10.09 -13.74
N PHE A 182 -13.35 8.87 -13.79
CA PHE A 182 -12.72 8.31 -14.99
C PHE A 182 -13.64 8.28 -16.21
N ARG A 183 -14.95 8.15 -16.01
CA ARG A 183 -15.94 8.23 -17.08
C ARG A 183 -15.90 9.57 -17.82
N SER A 184 -15.70 10.68 -17.12
CA SER A 184 -15.53 12.00 -17.73
C SER A 184 -14.10 12.24 -18.18
N THR A 185 -13.11 11.82 -17.39
CA THR A 185 -11.69 12.10 -17.65
C THR A 185 -11.15 11.37 -18.88
N PHE A 186 -11.64 10.15 -19.15
CA PHE A 186 -11.13 9.31 -20.24
C PHE A 186 -12.12 9.08 -21.39
N SER A 187 -13.29 9.73 -21.38
CA SER A 187 -14.29 9.57 -22.47
C SER A 187 -13.70 9.84 -23.85
N ASN A 188 -12.86 10.87 -23.96
CA ASN A 188 -12.31 11.32 -25.24
C ASN A 188 -11.19 10.40 -25.77
N GLY A 189 -10.51 9.67 -24.88
CA GLY A 189 -9.44 8.74 -25.23
C GLY A 189 -9.91 7.29 -25.38
N PHE A 190 -11.09 6.94 -24.87
CA PHE A 190 -11.55 5.57 -24.75
C PHE A 190 -11.60 4.83 -26.09
N THR A 191 -12.21 5.42 -27.11
CA THR A 191 -12.33 4.79 -28.44
C THR A 191 -10.97 4.57 -29.12
N ALA A 192 -9.97 5.40 -28.83
CA ALA A 192 -8.62 5.19 -29.33
C ALA A 192 -7.93 4.05 -28.58
N ALA A 193 -7.98 4.06 -27.24
CA ALA A 193 -7.40 3.03 -26.40
C ALA A 193 -8.00 1.64 -26.69
N GLN A 194 -9.33 1.55 -26.82
CA GLN A 194 -10.02 0.29 -27.14
C GLN A 194 -9.52 -0.31 -28.46
N ARG A 195 -9.44 0.51 -29.53
CA ARG A 195 -8.94 0.05 -30.84
C ARG A 195 -7.51 -0.43 -30.80
N THR A 196 -6.66 0.19 -29.97
CA THR A 196 -5.27 -0.26 -29.78
C THR A 196 -5.18 -1.58 -29.03
N LEU A 197 -6.08 -1.83 -28.07
CA LEU A 197 -6.10 -3.08 -27.31
C LEU A 197 -6.72 -4.26 -28.08
N GLU A 198 -7.58 -3.98 -29.06
CA GLU A 198 -8.22 -4.99 -29.92
C GLU A 198 -7.41 -5.35 -31.18
N ALA A 199 -6.32 -4.62 -31.47
CA ALA A 199 -5.45 -4.82 -32.63
C ALA A 199 -4.28 -5.75 -32.32
#